data_AF-A0A929RFW6-F1
#
_entry.id   AF-A0A929RFW6-F1
#
_cell.length_a   1.000
_cell.length_b   1.000
_cell.length_c   1.000
_cell.angle_alpha   90.00
_cell.angle_beta   90.00
_cell.angle_gamma   90.00
#
_symmetry.space_group_name_H-M   'P 1'
#
loop_
_entity.id
_entity.type
_entity.pdbx_description
1 polymer ?
#
loop_
_entity_poly.entity_id
_entity_poly.type
_entity_poly.pdbx_seq_one_letter_code
_entity_poly.pdbx_strand_id
1 'polypeptide(L)'
;VYWSPTDPEQAAGLEAATRSIHYAQGRGLAVIAAAGNEGVSIDNPTIDNGSPTDAATPTKGRTVEGGIRVPSMIDGVAQVSAVGQAYNVKPGLSLARADFSNYGTTIDFAAPGDQIYSTAPLLFYLSGYAVADGTSMATPHVSGVAALIKSVHPEYTGAQVIDLMKKQAARNYGELNAPWDGKEYRGSGFLDALDAVLKDQPRPQIGQIEYSTDGTAWTPLDGQELSGSVSVRVTVGGPMTSARVLVGGGEVAAATGAGELTGDVVTLRADGVDVSALSGEQVVRVEASGRNPDPRADDDVTTSALFTVAPASEDTHEAVAGQWISDALGWWWRNTDGTYPASETLRINGEVYRFDARGYMVTGWASENGHWFYYGVSGAQASGWVSVGGTWYYLDPATGAMVTGWLKEGSSWYYLQLSGAMATGWVRDASSWYYLDETGVMVTGERTIDGVVYFFDPSGRLRS
;
A
#
# COMPACT_ATOMS: atom_id res chain seq x y z
N VAL A 1 -18.84 -17.90 40.63
CA VAL A 1 -19.20 -19.30 40.34
C VAL A 1 -18.01 -19.98 39.69
N TYR A 2 -17.30 -20.79 40.46
CA TYR A 2 -16.17 -21.58 40.01
C TYR A 2 -16.60 -23.03 39.76
N TRP A 3 -16.05 -23.61 38.70
CA TRP A 3 -16.24 -25.00 38.31
C TRP A 3 -14.95 -25.77 38.61
N SER A 4 -15.05 -26.85 39.36
CA SER A 4 -13.94 -27.74 39.65
C SER A 4 -13.75 -28.71 38.49
N PRO A 5 -12.56 -28.75 37.86
CA PRO A 5 -12.28 -29.70 36.78
C PRO A 5 -12.15 -31.14 37.27
N THR A 6 -11.96 -31.35 38.58
CA THR A 6 -11.79 -32.67 39.20
C THR A 6 -13.06 -33.20 39.85
N ASP A 7 -14.13 -32.40 39.92
CA ASP A 7 -15.45 -32.82 40.41
C ASP A 7 -16.29 -33.39 39.26
N PRO A 8 -16.63 -34.70 39.26
CA PRO A 8 -17.41 -35.32 38.19
C PRO A 8 -18.78 -34.68 37.94
N GLU A 9 -19.42 -34.10 38.96
CA GLU A 9 -20.73 -33.42 38.81
C GLU A 9 -20.59 -32.12 38.01
N GLN A 10 -19.44 -31.46 38.09
CA GLN A 10 -19.18 -30.17 37.44
C GLN A 10 -18.42 -30.32 36.12
N ALA A 11 -17.57 -31.35 35.98
CA ALA A 11 -16.70 -31.54 34.84
C ALA A 11 -17.46 -31.59 33.50
N ALA A 12 -18.62 -32.24 33.45
CA ALA A 12 -19.42 -32.32 32.23
C ALA A 12 -19.97 -30.94 31.79
N GLY A 13 -20.46 -30.13 32.73
CA GLY A 13 -20.96 -28.79 32.42
C GLY A 13 -19.84 -27.80 32.10
N LEU A 14 -18.70 -27.92 32.77
CA LEU A 14 -17.48 -27.17 32.43
C LEU A 14 -17.02 -27.48 31.01
N GLU A 15 -16.97 -28.75 30.62
CA GLU A 15 -16.62 -29.17 29.26
C GLU A 15 -17.60 -28.61 28.23
N ALA A 16 -18.90 -28.71 28.48
CA ALA A 16 -19.92 -28.19 27.58
C ALA A 16 -19.82 -26.66 27.39
N ALA A 17 -19.60 -25.92 28.48
CA ALA A 17 -19.42 -24.47 28.42
C ALA A 17 -18.13 -24.10 27.66
N THR A 18 -17.03 -24.78 27.96
CA THR A 18 -15.72 -24.58 27.31
C THR A 18 -15.81 -24.81 25.81
N ARG A 19 -16.42 -25.93 25.38
CA ARG A 19 -16.64 -26.22 23.95
C ARG A 19 -17.51 -25.18 23.26
N SER A 20 -18.54 -24.68 23.94
CA SER A 20 -19.43 -23.65 23.38
C SER A 20 -18.71 -22.32 23.15
N ILE A 21 -17.83 -21.94 24.06
CA ILE A 21 -16.98 -20.74 23.96
C ILE A 21 -15.96 -20.91 22.83
N HIS A 22 -15.24 -22.04 22.79
CA HIS A 22 -14.29 -22.32 21.72
C HIS A 22 -14.97 -22.45 20.35
N TYR A 23 -16.20 -22.94 20.28
CA TYR A 23 -16.98 -22.91 19.05
C TYR A 23 -17.22 -21.46 18.61
N ALA A 24 -17.68 -20.56 19.48
CA ALA A 24 -17.87 -19.15 19.15
C ALA A 24 -16.57 -18.48 18.68
N GLN A 25 -15.46 -18.70 19.38
CA GLN A 25 -14.13 -18.21 18.99
C GLN A 25 -13.68 -18.78 17.65
N GLY A 26 -13.91 -20.07 17.40
CA GLY A 26 -13.63 -20.74 16.13
C GLY A 26 -14.49 -20.25 14.96
N ARG A 27 -15.61 -19.57 15.23
CA ARG A 27 -16.41 -18.82 14.24
C ARG A 27 -15.94 -17.37 14.07
N GLY A 28 -14.82 -16.99 14.70
CA GLY A 28 -14.24 -15.66 14.61
C GLY A 28 -14.88 -14.63 15.54
N LEU A 29 -15.65 -15.04 16.56
CA LEU A 29 -16.28 -14.12 17.50
C LEU A 29 -15.36 -13.79 18.68
N ALA A 30 -15.36 -12.52 19.11
CA ALA A 30 -14.76 -12.13 20.38
C ALA A 30 -15.70 -12.52 21.52
N VAL A 31 -15.17 -13.19 22.53
CA VAL A 31 -15.92 -13.51 23.77
C VAL A 31 -15.36 -12.65 24.88
N ILE A 32 -16.19 -11.78 25.44
CA ILE A 32 -15.82 -10.78 26.45
C ILE A 32 -16.70 -11.03 27.67
N ALA A 33 -16.09 -11.14 28.85
CA ALA A 33 -16.76 -11.58 30.05
C ALA A 33 -16.38 -10.77 31.28
N ALA A 34 -17.38 -10.56 32.13
CA ALA A 34 -17.21 -9.96 33.45
C ALA A 34 -16.32 -10.82 34.36
N ALA A 35 -15.37 -10.20 35.05
CA ALA A 35 -14.47 -10.89 35.98
C ALA A 35 -15.17 -11.45 37.24
N GLY A 36 -16.34 -10.90 37.59
CA GLY A 36 -17.11 -11.23 38.80
C GLY A 36 -17.08 -10.12 39.85
N ASN A 37 -18.01 -10.21 40.81
CA ASN A 37 -18.40 -9.11 41.71
C ASN A 37 -18.19 -9.45 43.20
N GLU A 38 -17.26 -10.35 43.52
CA GLU A 38 -17.04 -10.83 44.88
C GLU A 38 -15.86 -10.16 45.59
N GLY A 39 -15.11 -9.29 44.90
CA GLY A 39 -13.93 -8.61 45.44
C GLY A 39 -12.77 -9.57 45.75
N VAL A 40 -12.67 -10.69 45.03
CA VAL A 40 -11.69 -11.76 45.27
C VAL A 40 -10.69 -11.91 44.12
N SER A 41 -9.58 -12.59 44.40
CA SER A 41 -8.58 -12.93 43.39
C SER A 41 -9.13 -13.98 42.43
N ILE A 42 -9.01 -13.72 41.12
CA ILE A 42 -9.31 -14.69 40.07
C ILE A 42 -8.12 -15.62 39.77
N ASP A 43 -6.90 -15.17 40.04
CA ASP A 43 -5.66 -15.95 39.88
C ASP A 43 -5.55 -17.07 40.92
N ASN A 44 -6.05 -16.83 42.14
CA ASN A 44 -5.99 -17.79 43.25
C ASN A 44 -7.34 -17.87 43.99
N PRO A 45 -8.36 -18.49 43.37
CA PRO A 45 -9.67 -18.62 44.00
C PRO A 45 -9.61 -19.64 45.14
N THR A 46 -10.03 -19.24 46.34
CA THR A 46 -9.95 -20.09 47.53
C THR A 46 -11.31 -20.53 48.06
N ILE A 47 -12.31 -19.64 48.06
CA ILE A 47 -13.64 -19.91 48.60
C ILE A 47 -14.71 -19.40 47.63
N ASP A 48 -15.72 -20.23 47.35
CA ASP A 48 -16.91 -19.86 46.59
C ASP A 48 -18.18 -20.16 47.40
N ASN A 49 -19.21 -19.33 47.21
CA ASN A 49 -20.52 -19.46 47.84
C ASN A 49 -21.65 -19.80 46.85
N GLY A 50 -21.33 -19.87 45.55
CA GLY A 50 -22.30 -20.07 44.49
C GLY A 50 -21.88 -21.11 43.46
N SER A 51 -20.96 -22.02 43.79
CA SER A 51 -20.51 -23.06 42.84
C SER A 51 -21.70 -23.90 42.37
N PRO A 52 -21.75 -24.30 41.09
CA PRO A 52 -22.84 -25.12 40.57
C PRO A 52 -22.84 -26.48 41.27
N THR A 53 -24.01 -27.02 41.56
CA THR A 53 -24.14 -28.34 42.19
C THR A 53 -25.49 -28.92 41.82
N ASP A 54 -25.58 -30.25 41.80
CA ASP A 54 -26.84 -30.96 41.61
C ASP A 54 -27.77 -30.85 42.83
N ALA A 55 -27.28 -30.26 43.93
CA ALA A 55 -28.09 -29.94 45.10
C ALA A 55 -28.98 -28.71 44.88
N ALA A 56 -30.19 -28.73 45.45
CA ALA A 56 -31.17 -27.63 45.37
C ALA A 56 -30.70 -26.31 46.00
N THR A 57 -29.58 -26.31 46.74
CA THR A 57 -28.98 -25.11 47.34
C THR A 57 -27.48 -25.13 47.12
N PRO A 58 -26.86 -24.02 46.65
CA PRO A 58 -25.41 -23.95 46.49
C PRO A 58 -24.67 -24.24 47.80
N THR A 59 -23.57 -24.98 47.70
CA THR A 59 -22.69 -25.22 48.85
C THR A 59 -21.92 -23.94 49.15
N LYS A 60 -22.17 -23.36 50.33
CA LYS A 60 -21.45 -22.17 50.81
C LYS A 60 -20.10 -22.53 51.40
N GLY A 61 -19.12 -21.66 51.25
CA GLY A 61 -17.79 -21.85 51.83
C GLY A 61 -16.99 -22.99 51.21
N ARG A 62 -17.33 -23.41 49.98
CA ARG A 62 -16.64 -24.52 49.30
C ARG A 62 -15.24 -24.08 48.91
N THR A 63 -14.25 -24.93 49.17
CA THR A 63 -12.88 -24.75 48.64
C THR A 63 -12.90 -24.93 47.12
N VAL A 64 -12.36 -23.93 46.41
CA VAL A 64 -12.34 -23.90 44.94
C VAL A 64 -10.93 -23.70 44.39
N GLU A 65 -9.92 -24.16 45.13
CA GLU A 65 -8.53 -24.19 44.65
C GLU A 65 -8.45 -24.98 43.33
N GLY A 66 -7.87 -24.35 42.30
CA GLY A 66 -7.85 -24.90 40.93
C GLY A 66 -9.19 -24.84 40.18
N GLY A 67 -10.21 -24.16 40.74
CA GLY A 67 -11.50 -23.95 40.10
C GLY A 67 -11.44 -22.90 38.98
N ILE A 68 -12.29 -23.07 37.98
CA ILE A 68 -12.36 -22.23 36.78
C ILE A 68 -13.66 -21.42 36.82
N ARG A 69 -13.55 -20.08 36.84
CA ARG A 69 -14.72 -19.21 36.68
C ARG A 69 -15.12 -19.17 35.22
N VAL A 70 -16.28 -19.73 34.92
CA VAL A 70 -16.83 -19.73 33.55
C VAL A 70 -17.77 -18.53 33.39
N PRO A 71 -17.67 -17.76 32.28
CA PRO A 71 -16.76 -17.96 31.15
C PRO A 71 -15.40 -17.25 31.28
N SER A 72 -15.20 -16.38 32.28
CA SER A 72 -14.08 -15.43 32.30
C SER A 72 -12.69 -16.08 32.29
N MET A 73 -12.49 -17.24 32.92
CA MET A 73 -11.19 -17.94 32.97
C MET A 73 -10.98 -18.94 31.82
N ILE A 74 -11.88 -19.00 30.84
CA ILE A 74 -11.68 -19.84 29.65
C ILE A 74 -10.70 -19.15 28.71
N ASP A 75 -9.79 -19.93 28.12
CA ASP A 75 -8.75 -19.40 27.24
C ASP A 75 -9.34 -18.62 26.06
N GLY A 76 -8.69 -17.51 25.72
CA GLY A 76 -9.14 -16.56 24.70
C GLY A 76 -10.40 -15.74 25.03
N VAL A 77 -10.95 -15.85 26.25
CA VAL A 77 -12.03 -14.95 26.73
C VAL A 77 -11.39 -13.69 27.32
N ALA A 78 -11.82 -12.52 26.85
CA ALA A 78 -11.38 -11.25 27.40
C ALA A 78 -12.05 -10.95 28.75
N GLN A 79 -11.27 -10.89 29.82
CA GLN A 79 -11.72 -10.63 31.18
C GLN A 79 -11.81 -9.13 31.47
N VAL A 80 -12.97 -8.69 31.98
CA VAL A 80 -13.23 -7.28 32.27
C VAL A 80 -13.45 -7.05 33.76
N SER A 81 -12.55 -6.28 34.37
CA SER A 81 -12.70 -5.72 35.71
C SER A 81 -13.52 -4.42 35.67
N ALA A 82 -14.11 -4.07 36.81
CA ALA A 82 -14.87 -2.83 36.97
C ALA A 82 -14.05 -1.77 37.69
N VAL A 83 -14.11 -0.55 37.15
CA VAL A 83 -13.57 0.65 37.79
C VAL A 83 -14.66 1.67 38.08
N GLY A 84 -14.40 2.49 39.09
CA GLY A 84 -15.18 3.67 39.44
C GLY A 84 -14.30 4.91 39.52
N GLN A 85 -14.94 6.08 39.65
CA GLN A 85 -14.24 7.34 39.86
C GLN A 85 -13.55 7.31 41.22
N ALA A 86 -12.23 7.45 41.22
CA ALA A 86 -11.44 7.59 42.44
C ALA A 86 -11.40 9.06 42.86
N TYR A 87 -11.91 9.35 44.05
CA TYR A 87 -11.84 10.68 44.65
C TYR A 87 -10.50 10.87 45.37
N ASN A 88 -9.94 12.09 45.29
CA ASN A 88 -8.73 12.52 46.02
C ASN A 88 -7.38 11.89 45.62
N VAL A 89 -7.23 11.33 44.42
CA VAL A 89 -5.98 10.69 43.98
C VAL A 89 -5.20 11.51 42.95
N LYS A 90 -5.87 12.03 41.91
CA LYS A 90 -5.27 12.90 40.88
C LYS A 90 -6.30 13.92 40.36
N PRO A 91 -5.92 15.15 39.99
CA PRO A 91 -6.77 16.04 39.21
C PRO A 91 -7.03 15.43 37.81
N GLY A 92 -8.29 15.38 37.37
CA GLY A 92 -8.69 14.81 36.07
C GLY A 92 -9.46 13.50 36.17
N LEU A 93 -9.58 12.77 35.05
CA LEU A 93 -10.09 11.40 35.06
C LEU A 93 -9.12 10.55 35.88
N SER A 94 -9.65 9.85 36.88
CA SER A 94 -8.85 9.09 37.83
C SER A 94 -9.68 7.89 38.24
N LEU A 95 -9.32 6.72 37.72
CA LEU A 95 -10.10 5.51 37.87
C LEU A 95 -9.39 4.54 38.81
N ALA A 96 -10.15 3.94 39.72
CA ALA A 96 -9.65 2.86 40.58
C ALA A 96 -10.59 1.66 40.51
N ARG A 97 -10.07 0.48 40.88
CA ARG A 97 -10.86 -0.74 41.02
C ARG A 97 -12.10 -0.47 41.88
N ALA A 98 -13.27 -0.84 41.39
CA ALA A 98 -14.45 -0.88 42.24
C ALA A 98 -14.29 -2.00 43.27
N ASP A 99 -14.65 -1.79 44.54
CA ASP A 99 -14.33 -2.73 45.62
C ASP A 99 -14.85 -4.15 45.38
N PHE A 100 -16.03 -4.26 44.77
CA PHE A 100 -16.66 -5.53 44.40
C PHE A 100 -15.96 -6.23 43.21
N SER A 101 -15.18 -5.53 42.38
CA SER A 101 -14.57 -6.14 41.20
C SER A 101 -13.56 -7.19 41.63
N ASN A 102 -13.70 -8.40 41.08
CA ASN A 102 -12.64 -9.39 41.12
C ASN A 102 -11.39 -8.84 40.41
N TYR A 103 -10.24 -9.37 40.81
CA TYR A 103 -8.92 -8.85 40.48
C TYR A 103 -7.94 -10.00 40.22
N GLY A 104 -6.89 -9.73 39.45
CA GLY A 104 -5.86 -10.69 39.11
C GLY A 104 -5.01 -10.21 37.94
N THR A 105 -3.88 -10.88 37.77
CA THR A 105 -2.94 -10.67 36.67
C THR A 105 -3.46 -11.22 35.34
N THR A 106 -4.49 -12.08 35.36
CA THR A 106 -5.16 -12.56 34.13
C THR A 106 -6.25 -11.63 33.60
N ILE A 107 -6.52 -10.49 34.24
CA ILE A 107 -7.48 -9.52 33.73
C ILE A 107 -6.95 -8.92 32.41
N ASP A 108 -7.81 -8.79 31.40
CA ASP A 108 -7.43 -8.19 30.12
C ASP A 108 -7.72 -6.70 30.07
N PHE A 109 -8.86 -6.27 30.61
CA PHE A 109 -9.35 -4.88 30.51
C PHE A 109 -9.97 -4.39 31.82
N ALA A 110 -9.85 -3.09 32.06
CA ALA A 110 -10.61 -2.37 33.06
C ALA A 110 -11.57 -1.38 32.38
N ALA A 111 -12.84 -1.36 32.80
CA ALA A 111 -13.84 -0.46 32.23
C ALA A 111 -14.84 0.05 33.28
N PRO A 112 -15.54 1.18 33.03
CA PRO A 112 -16.44 1.77 34.01
C PRO A 112 -17.58 0.81 34.38
N GLY A 113 -17.66 0.46 35.66
CA GLY A 113 -18.66 -0.49 36.18
C GLY A 113 -19.30 -0.06 37.49
N ASP A 114 -18.99 1.11 38.02
CA ASP A 114 -19.56 1.69 39.23
C ASP A 114 -20.39 2.92 38.86
N GLN A 115 -21.61 3.03 39.39
CA GLN A 115 -22.58 4.08 39.11
C GLN A 115 -22.95 4.25 37.64
N ILE A 116 -23.17 3.14 36.94
CA ILE A 116 -23.47 3.16 35.50
C ILE A 116 -24.96 3.38 35.25
N TYR A 117 -25.30 4.50 34.63
CA TYR A 117 -26.67 4.82 34.21
C TYR A 117 -26.98 4.19 32.86
N SER A 118 -28.06 3.41 32.79
CA SER A 118 -28.48 2.77 31.54
C SER A 118 -30.00 2.54 31.50
N THR A 119 -30.50 2.14 30.35
CA THR A 119 -31.91 1.77 30.15
C THR A 119 -32.29 0.56 31.00
N ALA A 120 -33.50 0.56 31.54
CA ALA A 120 -34.04 -0.50 32.37
C ALA A 120 -35.52 -0.77 32.03
N PRO A 121 -36.04 -2.00 32.26
CA PRO A 121 -37.43 -2.31 31.95
C PRO A 121 -38.42 -1.43 32.72
N LEU A 122 -39.42 -0.90 32.01
CA LEU A 122 -40.49 -0.07 32.59
C LEU A 122 -41.28 -0.76 33.70
N LEU A 123 -41.26 -2.10 33.72
CA LEU A 123 -41.88 -2.91 34.78
C LEU A 123 -41.26 -2.63 36.16
N PHE A 124 -39.98 -2.27 36.22
CA PHE A 124 -39.24 -2.04 37.46
C PHE A 124 -38.87 -0.57 37.69
N TYR A 125 -38.72 0.21 36.60
CA TYR A 125 -38.30 1.61 36.65
C TYR A 125 -39.16 2.48 35.75
N LEU A 126 -40.01 3.33 36.32
CA LEU A 126 -40.94 4.20 35.60
C LEU A 126 -40.26 5.16 34.61
N SER A 127 -39.01 5.58 34.89
CA SER A 127 -38.21 6.42 33.98
C SER A 127 -37.74 5.68 32.73
N GLY A 128 -37.73 4.35 32.75
CA GLY A 128 -37.05 3.51 31.75
C GLY A 128 -35.53 3.46 31.91
N TYR A 129 -34.99 3.97 33.03
CA TYR A 129 -33.56 3.99 33.31
C TYR A 129 -33.25 3.69 34.77
N ALA A 130 -32.07 3.14 35.03
CA ALA A 130 -31.54 2.87 36.35
C ALA A 130 -30.03 3.10 36.41
N VAL A 131 -29.52 3.33 37.62
CA VAL A 131 -28.08 3.27 37.92
C VAL A 131 -27.79 1.90 38.53
N ALA A 132 -26.75 1.24 38.06
CA ALA A 132 -26.33 -0.07 38.56
C ALA A 132 -24.81 -0.21 38.57
N ASP A 133 -24.35 -1.13 39.43
CA ASP A 133 -22.93 -1.43 39.63
C ASP A 133 -22.66 -2.89 39.27
N GLY A 134 -21.47 -3.15 38.72
CA GLY A 134 -21.00 -4.50 38.44
C GLY A 134 -19.98 -4.58 37.31
N THR A 135 -19.18 -5.63 37.33
CA THR A 135 -18.37 -6.05 36.16
C THR A 135 -19.25 -6.38 34.94
N SER A 136 -20.52 -6.71 35.16
CA SER A 136 -21.57 -6.81 34.14
C SER A 136 -21.94 -5.47 33.48
N MET A 137 -21.66 -4.33 34.13
CA MET A 137 -21.85 -2.98 33.58
C MET A 137 -20.55 -2.48 32.91
N ALA A 138 -19.39 -2.93 33.38
CA ALA A 138 -18.11 -2.71 32.71
C ALA A 138 -18.01 -3.44 31.36
N THR A 139 -18.44 -4.71 31.31
CA THR A 139 -18.31 -5.58 30.13
C THR A 139 -18.95 -4.98 28.85
N PRO A 140 -20.18 -4.42 28.88
CA PRO A 140 -20.78 -3.77 27.71
C PRO A 140 -19.97 -2.62 27.11
N HIS A 141 -19.18 -1.88 27.90
CA HIS A 141 -18.30 -0.83 27.37
C HIS A 141 -17.21 -1.43 26.49
N VAL A 142 -16.55 -2.50 26.96
CA VAL A 142 -15.53 -3.24 26.20
C VAL A 142 -16.13 -3.87 24.95
N SER A 143 -17.32 -4.49 25.07
CA SER A 143 -18.04 -5.04 23.92
C SER A 143 -18.43 -3.96 22.89
N GLY A 144 -18.80 -2.76 23.35
CA GLY A 144 -19.07 -1.61 22.47
C GLY A 144 -17.83 -1.17 21.70
N VAL A 145 -16.67 -1.09 22.36
CA VAL A 145 -15.39 -0.79 21.72
C VAL A 145 -15.01 -1.87 20.69
N ALA A 146 -15.19 -3.15 21.03
CA ALA A 146 -15.00 -4.24 20.08
C ALA A 146 -15.91 -4.11 18.84
N ALA A 147 -17.16 -3.69 19.03
CA ALA A 147 -18.09 -3.45 17.94
C ALA A 147 -17.68 -2.25 17.06
N LEU A 148 -17.12 -1.19 17.65
CA LEU A 148 -16.56 -0.05 16.91
C LEU A 148 -15.39 -0.47 16.03
N ILE A 149 -14.43 -1.24 16.58
CA ILE A 149 -13.33 -1.82 15.78
C ILE A 149 -13.91 -2.64 14.63
N LYS A 150 -14.92 -3.48 14.89
CA LYS A 150 -15.58 -4.28 13.87
C LYS A 150 -16.32 -3.49 12.80
N SER A 151 -16.79 -2.29 13.11
CA SER A 151 -17.44 -1.42 12.13
C SER A 151 -16.46 -0.88 11.09
N VAL A 152 -15.18 -0.74 11.47
CA VAL A 152 -14.10 -0.30 10.58
C VAL A 152 -13.39 -1.50 9.94
N HIS A 153 -13.27 -2.61 10.68
CA HIS A 153 -12.58 -3.85 10.28
C HIS A 153 -13.53 -5.07 10.33
N PRO A 154 -14.55 -5.13 9.46
CA PRO A 154 -15.53 -6.22 9.43
C PRO A 154 -14.92 -7.62 9.22
N GLU A 155 -13.70 -7.70 8.73
CA GLU A 155 -12.92 -8.90 8.45
C GLU A 155 -12.12 -9.43 9.65
N TYR A 156 -11.83 -8.63 10.68
CA TYR A 156 -10.98 -9.05 11.80
C TYR A 156 -11.59 -10.22 12.61
N THR A 157 -10.83 -11.25 12.89
CA THR A 157 -11.29 -12.28 13.84
C THR A 157 -11.45 -11.69 15.25
N GLY A 158 -12.24 -12.35 16.10
CA GLY A 158 -12.41 -11.95 17.50
C GLY A 158 -11.09 -11.84 18.25
N ALA A 159 -10.13 -12.73 17.96
CA ALA A 159 -8.78 -12.66 18.51
C ALA A 159 -8.05 -11.37 18.06
N GLN A 160 -8.07 -11.04 16.76
CA GLN A 160 -7.47 -9.80 16.25
C GLN A 160 -8.12 -8.54 16.85
N VAL A 161 -9.43 -8.56 17.09
CA VAL A 161 -10.13 -7.46 17.79
C VAL A 161 -9.65 -7.33 19.23
N ILE A 162 -9.55 -8.43 19.97
CA ILE A 162 -9.05 -8.43 21.36
C ILE A 162 -7.59 -7.95 21.41
N ASP A 163 -6.72 -8.43 20.52
CA ASP A 163 -5.31 -8.03 20.47
C ASP A 163 -5.15 -6.54 20.15
N LEU A 164 -5.94 -6.01 19.21
CA LEU A 164 -5.96 -4.59 18.91
C LEU A 164 -6.43 -3.76 20.12
N MET A 165 -7.52 -4.19 20.77
CA MET A 165 -7.99 -3.55 22.00
C MET A 165 -6.90 -3.55 23.08
N LYS A 166 -6.17 -4.65 23.29
CA LYS A 166 -5.07 -4.71 24.26
C LYS A 166 -3.97 -3.70 23.94
N LYS A 167 -3.58 -3.62 22.66
CA LYS A 167 -2.58 -2.65 22.18
C LYS A 167 -3.03 -1.21 22.42
N GLN A 168 -4.30 -0.90 22.12
CA GLN A 168 -4.86 0.45 22.30
C GLN A 168 -5.03 0.80 23.78
N ALA A 169 -5.50 -0.14 24.60
CA ALA A 169 -5.67 0.04 26.04
C ALA A 169 -4.36 0.41 26.75
N ALA A 170 -3.24 -0.16 26.31
CA ALA A 170 -1.92 0.09 26.88
C ALA A 170 -1.49 1.56 26.80
N ARG A 171 -1.98 2.34 25.80
CA ARG A 171 -1.69 3.77 25.69
C ARG A 171 -2.32 4.58 26.82
N ASN A 172 -3.46 4.12 27.32
CA ASN A 172 -4.24 4.79 28.36
C ASN A 172 -4.08 4.10 29.73
N TYR A 173 -3.03 3.29 29.92
CA TYR A 173 -2.75 2.60 31.18
C TYR A 173 -2.59 3.59 32.35
N GLY A 174 -2.11 4.81 32.09
CA GLY A 174 -1.91 5.86 33.08
C GLY A 174 -3.18 6.43 33.71
N GLU A 175 -4.34 6.25 33.07
CA GLU A 175 -5.66 6.66 33.56
C GLU A 175 -6.13 5.78 34.74
N LEU A 176 -5.56 4.58 34.86
CA LEU A 176 -5.85 3.63 35.92
C LEU A 176 -4.88 3.79 37.09
N ASN A 177 -5.40 4.06 38.27
CA ASN A 177 -4.61 4.20 39.49
C ASN A 177 -3.94 2.88 39.85
N ALA A 178 -2.67 2.94 40.27
CA ALA A 178 -1.99 1.77 40.80
C ALA A 178 -2.78 1.19 41.99
N PRO A 179 -2.93 -0.14 42.08
CA PRO A 179 -3.66 -0.77 43.17
C PRO A 179 -2.90 -0.55 44.49
N TRP A 180 -3.49 0.23 45.39
CA TRP A 180 -2.89 0.56 46.69
C TRP A 180 -2.85 -0.63 47.65
N ASP A 181 -3.72 -1.62 47.43
CA ASP A 181 -3.88 -2.84 48.21
C ASP A 181 -3.20 -4.06 47.54
N GLY A 182 -2.45 -3.85 46.45
CA GLY A 182 -1.79 -4.91 45.68
C GLY A 182 -2.74 -5.77 44.84
N LYS A 183 -4.04 -5.45 44.78
CA LYS A 183 -5.03 -6.19 44.01
C LYS A 183 -5.08 -5.73 42.56
N GLU A 184 -4.18 -6.27 41.73
CA GLU A 184 -4.06 -5.88 40.32
C GLU A 184 -5.35 -6.13 39.53
N TYR A 185 -5.76 -5.15 38.72
CA TYR A 185 -7.05 -5.15 38.01
C TYR A 185 -6.98 -4.49 36.64
N ARG A 186 -5.85 -3.88 36.30
CA ARG A 186 -5.74 -2.95 35.17
C ARG A 186 -5.57 -3.68 33.84
N GLY A 187 -5.15 -4.94 33.88
CA GLY A 187 -4.92 -5.75 32.69
C GLY A 187 -3.99 -5.06 31.69
N SER A 188 -4.41 -5.01 30.43
CA SER A 188 -3.70 -4.28 29.37
C SER A 188 -3.91 -2.77 29.43
N GLY A 189 -4.88 -2.27 30.19
CA GLY A 189 -5.14 -0.84 30.38
C GLY A 189 -6.61 -0.44 30.22
N PHE A 190 -6.83 0.85 29.99
CA PHE A 190 -8.16 1.45 29.82
C PHE A 190 -8.47 1.66 28.34
N LEU A 191 -9.65 1.24 27.88
CA LEU A 191 -10.03 1.41 26.47
C LEU A 191 -10.60 2.80 26.21
N ASP A 192 -10.14 3.41 25.12
CA ASP A 192 -10.72 4.63 24.57
C ASP A 192 -11.47 4.29 23.27
N ALA A 193 -12.75 4.65 23.21
CA ALA A 193 -13.61 4.34 22.08
C ALA A 193 -13.27 5.14 20.81
N LEU A 194 -12.65 6.31 20.94
CA LEU A 194 -12.17 7.11 19.82
C LEU A 194 -10.88 6.50 19.24
N ASP A 195 -9.97 6.05 20.09
CA ASP A 195 -8.76 5.33 19.62
C ASP A 195 -9.13 4.07 18.85
N ALA A 196 -10.21 3.39 19.24
CA ALA A 196 -10.72 2.18 18.58
C ALA A 196 -10.98 2.36 17.07
N VAL A 197 -11.36 3.56 16.65
CA VAL A 197 -11.66 3.88 15.25
C VAL A 197 -10.57 4.71 14.58
N LEU A 198 -9.68 5.37 15.33
CA LEU A 198 -8.67 6.28 14.77
C LEU A 198 -7.23 5.72 14.80
N LYS A 199 -6.92 4.77 15.67
CA LYS A 199 -5.53 4.35 15.92
C LYS A 199 -5.27 2.93 15.48
N ASP A 200 -4.02 2.68 15.07
CA ASP A 200 -3.54 1.38 14.56
C ASP A 200 -4.38 0.87 13.40
N GLN A 201 -4.86 1.78 12.57
CA GLN A 201 -5.61 1.44 11.39
C GLN A 201 -4.65 0.82 10.34
N PRO A 202 -5.06 -0.21 9.58
CA PRO A 202 -4.30 -0.74 8.47
C PRO A 202 -3.93 0.36 7.47
N ARG A 203 -2.65 0.43 7.10
CA ARG A 203 -2.10 1.51 6.28
C ARG A 203 -1.74 1.00 4.88
N PRO A 204 -1.93 1.80 3.82
CA PRO A 204 -1.34 1.55 2.52
C PRO A 204 0.18 1.36 2.59
N GLN A 205 0.73 0.66 1.62
CA GLN A 205 2.17 0.47 1.46
C GLN A 205 2.60 1.13 0.16
N ILE A 206 3.36 2.21 0.28
CA ILE A 206 3.96 2.90 -0.88
C ILE A 206 5.29 2.21 -1.18
N GLY A 207 5.43 1.73 -2.42
CA GLY A 207 6.64 1.14 -2.94
C GLY A 207 7.72 2.18 -3.27
N GLN A 208 8.79 1.72 -3.89
CA GLN A 208 9.87 2.62 -4.33
C GLN A 208 9.36 3.58 -5.42
N ILE A 209 9.68 4.87 -5.25
CA ILE A 209 9.44 5.87 -6.28
C ILE A 209 10.56 5.75 -7.30
N GLU A 210 10.19 5.47 -8.55
CA GLU A 210 11.12 5.27 -9.66
C GLU A 210 10.88 6.31 -10.75
N TYR A 211 11.93 6.59 -11.52
CA TYR A 211 11.84 7.39 -12.74
C TYR A 211 12.41 6.63 -13.93
N SER A 212 12.09 7.13 -15.12
CA SER A 212 12.64 6.68 -16.40
C SER A 212 12.75 7.85 -17.37
N THR A 213 13.85 7.90 -18.12
CA THR A 213 14.07 8.87 -19.21
C THR A 213 13.78 8.28 -20.58
N ASP A 214 13.68 6.96 -20.70
CA ASP A 214 13.45 6.23 -21.95
C ASP A 214 12.12 5.45 -21.97
N GLY A 215 11.37 5.46 -20.86
CA GLY A 215 10.12 4.74 -20.66
C GLY A 215 10.25 3.23 -20.44
N THR A 216 11.47 2.68 -20.48
CA THR A 216 11.75 1.23 -20.43
C THR A 216 12.63 0.82 -19.25
N ALA A 217 13.69 1.57 -18.96
CA ALA A 217 14.56 1.37 -17.82
C ALA A 217 14.08 2.24 -16.64
N TRP A 218 13.88 1.61 -15.49
CA TRP A 218 13.36 2.27 -14.30
C TRP A 218 14.39 2.19 -13.18
N THR A 219 14.63 3.34 -12.54
CA THR A 219 15.65 3.52 -11.52
C THR A 219 15.04 4.23 -10.32
N PRO A 220 15.49 3.95 -9.08
CA PRO A 220 15.09 4.73 -7.91
C PRO A 220 15.30 6.24 -8.11
N LEU A 221 14.28 7.04 -7.81
CA LEU A 221 14.30 8.49 -8.04
C LEU A 221 15.14 9.25 -7.01
N ASP A 222 15.24 8.75 -5.79
CA ASP A 222 15.84 9.49 -4.67
C ASP A 222 17.32 9.83 -4.90
N GLY A 223 17.64 11.13 -4.75
CA GLY A 223 18.97 11.69 -4.94
C GLY A 223 19.41 11.85 -6.39
N GLN A 224 18.54 11.61 -7.37
CA GLN A 224 18.90 11.71 -8.79
C GLN A 224 18.93 13.16 -9.27
N GLU A 225 19.69 13.38 -10.34
CA GLU A 225 19.69 14.64 -11.10
C GLU A 225 18.87 14.44 -12.38
N LEU A 226 17.81 15.22 -12.56
CA LEU A 226 16.84 15.09 -13.65
C LEU A 226 16.78 16.35 -14.50
N SER A 227 16.53 16.20 -15.79
CA SER A 227 16.29 17.30 -16.72
C SER A 227 15.28 16.91 -17.80
N GLY A 228 14.64 17.91 -18.40
CA GLY A 228 13.68 17.72 -19.48
C GLY A 228 12.44 16.95 -19.05
N SER A 229 11.99 16.03 -19.90
CA SER A 229 10.79 15.23 -19.67
C SER A 229 11.15 13.86 -19.12
N VAL A 230 10.49 13.46 -18.03
CA VAL A 230 10.71 12.17 -17.36
C VAL A 230 9.40 11.43 -17.15
N SER A 231 9.48 10.11 -17.04
CA SER A 231 8.37 9.28 -16.55
C SER A 231 8.60 8.96 -15.08
N VAL A 232 7.55 9.02 -14.26
CA VAL A 232 7.58 8.69 -12.83
C VAL A 232 6.58 7.59 -12.56
N ARG A 233 6.96 6.60 -11.75
CA ARG A 233 6.02 5.58 -11.29
C ARG A 233 6.23 5.19 -9.83
N VAL A 234 5.18 4.63 -9.24
CA VAL A 234 5.19 4.04 -7.91
C VAL A 234 4.08 3.00 -7.81
N THR A 235 4.33 1.91 -7.10
CA THR A 235 3.28 0.95 -6.72
C THR A 235 2.75 1.30 -5.34
N VAL A 236 1.43 1.36 -5.18
CA VAL A 236 0.78 1.50 -3.87
C VAL A 236 -0.07 0.26 -3.64
N GLY A 237 0.18 -0.44 -2.54
CA GLY A 237 -0.52 -1.65 -2.15
C GLY A 237 -1.24 -1.55 -0.82
N GLY A 238 -2.02 -2.58 -0.49
CA GLY A 238 -2.75 -2.67 0.78
C GLY A 238 -4.03 -1.82 0.80
N PRO A 239 -4.54 -1.47 2.00
CA PRO A 239 -5.87 -0.92 2.18
C PRO A 239 -5.95 0.57 1.84
N MET A 240 -5.77 0.91 0.56
CA MET A 240 -5.91 2.27 0.05
C MET A 240 -7.26 2.52 -0.62
N THR A 241 -7.82 3.70 -0.42
CA THR A 241 -9.01 4.16 -1.15
C THR A 241 -8.64 5.15 -2.26
N SER A 242 -7.55 5.89 -2.08
CA SER A 242 -6.98 6.77 -3.09
C SER A 242 -5.47 6.89 -2.94
N ALA A 243 -4.80 7.18 -4.04
CA ALA A 243 -3.40 7.56 -4.06
C ALA A 243 -3.16 8.62 -5.13
N ARG A 244 -2.17 9.49 -4.91
CA ARG A 244 -1.74 10.49 -5.88
C ARG A 244 -0.23 10.72 -5.83
N VAL A 245 0.33 11.07 -6.97
CA VAL A 245 1.73 11.47 -7.15
C VAL A 245 1.77 12.95 -7.46
N LEU A 246 2.56 13.69 -6.70
CA LEU A 246 2.82 15.11 -6.91
C LEU A 246 4.30 15.32 -7.26
N VAL A 247 4.57 16.12 -8.29
CA VAL A 247 5.91 16.54 -8.72
C VAL A 247 5.95 18.06 -8.71
N GLY A 248 6.91 18.67 -8.00
CA GLY A 248 6.98 20.14 -7.89
C GLY A 248 5.73 20.77 -7.26
N GLY A 249 4.94 20.00 -6.51
CA GLY A 249 3.67 20.42 -5.91
C GLY A 249 2.43 20.26 -6.81
N GLY A 250 2.58 19.91 -8.09
CA GLY A 250 1.48 19.60 -9.00
C GLY A 250 1.16 18.10 -9.03
N GLU A 251 -0.12 17.74 -9.03
CA GLU A 251 -0.56 16.34 -9.20
C GLU A 251 -0.33 15.89 -10.65
N VAL A 252 0.36 14.75 -10.83
CA VAL A 252 0.71 14.19 -12.15
C VAL A 252 0.08 12.83 -12.41
N ALA A 253 -0.30 12.09 -11.36
CA ALA A 253 -1.01 10.83 -11.46
C ALA A 253 -1.88 10.61 -10.22
N ALA A 254 -3.03 9.94 -10.39
CA ALA A 254 -3.91 9.54 -9.32
C ALA A 254 -4.52 8.16 -9.60
N ALA A 255 -4.89 7.45 -8.54
CA ALA A 255 -5.56 6.17 -8.59
C ALA A 255 -6.54 6.02 -7.42
N THR A 256 -7.46 5.09 -7.57
CA THR A 256 -8.38 4.66 -6.50
C THR A 256 -8.18 3.18 -6.22
N GLY A 257 -8.48 2.76 -5.00
CA GLY A 257 -8.48 1.36 -4.57
C GLY A 257 -9.80 0.98 -3.93
N ALA A 258 -10.08 -0.32 -3.83
CA ALA A 258 -11.26 -0.82 -3.12
C ALA A 258 -11.06 -0.76 -1.59
N GLY A 259 -9.83 -0.52 -1.15
CA GLY A 259 -9.43 -0.52 0.24
C GLY A 259 -9.12 -1.93 0.73
N GLU A 260 -9.02 -2.97 -0.08
CA GLU A 260 -8.82 -4.34 0.42
C GLU A 260 -7.52 -4.48 1.24
N LEU A 261 -7.54 -5.27 2.33
CA LEU A 261 -6.35 -5.43 3.18
C LEU A 261 -5.18 -6.03 2.41
N THR A 262 -5.50 -6.88 1.44
CA THR A 262 -4.56 -7.63 0.62
C THR A 262 -5.06 -7.68 -0.82
N GLY A 263 -4.14 -7.62 -1.79
CA GLY A 263 -4.46 -7.83 -3.20
C GLY A 263 -4.72 -6.55 -3.99
N ASP A 264 -5.08 -5.45 -3.34
CA ASP A 264 -5.08 -4.13 -3.96
C ASP A 264 -3.63 -3.67 -4.13
N VAL A 265 -3.15 -3.67 -5.38
CA VAL A 265 -1.88 -3.06 -5.78
C VAL A 265 -2.13 -2.28 -7.06
N VAL A 266 -1.89 -0.97 -7.03
CA VAL A 266 -2.01 -0.10 -8.19
C VAL A 266 -0.67 0.54 -8.50
N THR A 267 -0.31 0.59 -9.78
CA THR A 267 0.84 1.36 -10.25
C THR A 267 0.35 2.72 -10.71
N LEU A 268 0.75 3.78 -9.99
CA LEU A 268 0.59 5.14 -10.47
C LEU A 268 1.77 5.43 -11.40
N ARG A 269 1.48 5.90 -12.60
CA ARG A 269 2.47 6.24 -13.62
C ARG A 269 2.08 7.55 -14.29
N ALA A 270 3.02 8.47 -14.39
CA ALA A 270 2.92 9.69 -15.17
C ALA A 270 4.07 9.69 -16.18
N ASP A 271 3.76 9.67 -17.46
CA ASP A 271 4.74 9.79 -18.53
C ASP A 271 4.81 11.25 -18.99
N GLY A 272 5.99 11.69 -19.43
CA GLY A 272 6.14 13.01 -20.03
C GLY A 272 6.12 14.18 -19.03
N VAL A 273 6.42 13.94 -17.75
CA VAL A 273 6.47 14.98 -16.72
C VAL A 273 7.65 15.91 -17.01
N ASP A 274 7.34 17.14 -17.43
CA ASP A 274 8.35 18.16 -17.68
C ASP A 274 8.86 18.77 -16.37
N VAL A 275 10.11 18.47 -16.04
CA VAL A 275 10.80 19.03 -14.86
C VAL A 275 11.64 20.26 -15.20
N SER A 276 11.73 20.65 -16.48
CA SER A 276 12.56 21.80 -16.91
C SER A 276 12.03 23.15 -16.42
N ALA A 277 10.73 23.24 -16.12
CA ALA A 277 10.11 24.42 -15.52
C ALA A 277 10.39 24.57 -14.01
N LEU A 278 10.95 23.53 -13.38
CA LEU A 278 11.35 23.52 -11.98
C LEU A 278 12.83 23.90 -11.84
N SER A 279 13.30 24.18 -10.63
CA SER A 279 14.73 24.46 -10.38
C SER A 279 15.16 24.04 -8.99
N GLY A 280 16.45 23.71 -8.85
CA GLY A 280 17.03 23.30 -7.58
C GLY A 280 16.53 21.94 -7.11
N GLU A 281 16.55 21.73 -5.80
CA GLU A 281 16.04 20.51 -5.16
C GLU A 281 14.51 20.49 -5.21
N GLN A 282 13.97 19.39 -5.70
CA GLN A 282 12.55 19.13 -5.86
C GLN A 282 12.18 17.83 -5.17
N VAL A 283 10.87 17.67 -4.90
CA VAL A 283 10.35 16.46 -4.29
C VAL A 283 9.27 15.85 -5.16
N VAL A 284 9.35 14.54 -5.34
CA VAL A 284 8.20 13.74 -5.72
C VAL A 284 7.55 13.26 -4.43
N ARG A 285 6.29 13.62 -4.22
CA ARG A 285 5.50 13.18 -3.07
C ARG A 285 4.43 12.21 -3.53
N VAL A 286 4.31 11.09 -2.83
CA VAL A 286 3.23 10.13 -3.02
C VAL A 286 2.39 10.14 -1.75
N GLU A 287 1.10 10.41 -1.90
CA GLU A 287 0.12 10.41 -0.82
C GLU A 287 -0.88 9.30 -1.09
N ALA A 288 -1.12 8.44 -0.09
CA ALA A 288 -2.08 7.36 -0.17
C ALA A 288 -3.01 7.43 1.04
N SER A 289 -4.31 7.50 0.80
CA SER A 289 -5.32 7.53 1.85
C SER A 289 -5.79 6.12 2.20
N GLY A 290 -5.95 5.86 3.49
CA GLY A 290 -6.47 4.61 4.03
C GLY A 290 -7.98 4.45 3.82
N ARG A 291 -8.61 3.59 4.63
CA ARG A 291 -10.06 3.33 4.54
C ARG A 291 -10.89 4.33 5.33
N ASN A 292 -10.35 4.85 6.42
CA ASN A 292 -11.07 5.73 7.31
C ASN A 292 -10.97 7.17 6.78
N PRO A 293 -12.08 7.77 6.32
CA PRO A 293 -12.06 9.12 5.79
C PRO A 293 -11.91 10.21 6.88
N ASP A 294 -11.88 9.85 8.16
CA ASP A 294 -11.61 10.80 9.24
C ASP A 294 -10.13 11.23 9.19
N PRO A 295 -9.82 12.53 9.01
CA PRO A 295 -8.44 13.01 8.88
C PRO A 295 -7.59 12.83 10.15
N ARG A 296 -8.19 12.41 11.27
CA ARG A 296 -7.48 12.10 12.52
C ARG A 296 -7.05 10.63 12.61
N ALA A 297 -7.56 9.79 11.71
CA ALA A 297 -7.17 8.40 11.61
C ALA A 297 -5.70 8.29 11.15
N ASP A 298 -5.01 7.27 11.62
CA ASP A 298 -3.58 7.08 11.34
C ASP A 298 -3.29 6.14 10.16
N ASP A 299 -4.26 5.94 9.28
CA ASP A 299 -4.16 5.09 8.09
C ASP A 299 -3.62 5.77 6.85
N ASP A 300 -3.59 7.10 6.78
CA ASP A 300 -2.98 7.81 5.65
C ASP A 300 -1.44 7.72 5.68
N VAL A 301 -0.84 7.61 4.49
CA VAL A 301 0.61 7.47 4.31
C VAL A 301 1.13 8.46 3.29
N THR A 302 2.29 9.03 3.56
CA THR A 302 3.02 9.87 2.63
C THR A 302 4.46 9.42 2.54
N THR A 303 4.97 9.28 1.33
CA THR A 303 6.38 9.01 1.03
C THR A 303 6.88 10.05 0.05
N SER A 304 8.17 10.37 0.13
CA SER A 304 8.80 11.34 -0.75
C SER A 304 10.14 10.83 -1.24
N ALA A 305 10.51 11.22 -2.45
CA ALA A 305 11.84 11.06 -3.01
C ALA A 305 12.33 12.42 -3.50
N LEU A 306 13.56 12.77 -3.16
CA LEU A 306 14.19 14.03 -3.56
C LEU A 306 14.89 13.84 -4.91
N PHE A 307 14.87 14.88 -5.74
CA PHE A 307 15.71 14.95 -6.92
C PHE A 307 16.20 16.38 -7.13
N THR A 308 17.33 16.55 -7.78
CA THR A 308 17.81 17.87 -8.20
C THR A 308 17.45 18.07 -9.66
N VAL A 309 16.85 19.21 -9.99
CA VAL A 309 16.73 19.61 -11.39
C VAL A 309 18.10 20.07 -11.85
N ALA A 310 18.67 19.39 -12.84
CA ALA A 310 19.92 19.80 -13.45
C ALA A 310 19.75 21.28 -13.88
N PRO A 311 20.73 22.15 -13.60
CA PRO A 311 20.69 23.51 -14.13
C PRO A 311 20.46 23.40 -15.63
N ALA A 312 19.52 24.19 -16.16
CA ALA A 312 19.22 24.22 -17.60
C ALA A 312 20.56 24.19 -18.33
N SER A 313 20.87 23.06 -18.95
CA SER A 313 22.13 22.92 -19.65
C SER A 313 22.18 24.07 -20.64
N GLU A 314 23.34 24.71 -20.78
CA GLU A 314 23.66 25.47 -21.99
C GLU A 314 23.74 24.50 -23.19
N ASP A 315 22.71 23.67 -23.37
CA ASP A 315 22.50 22.94 -24.59
C ASP A 315 22.00 23.99 -25.58
N THR A 316 22.94 24.51 -26.37
CA THR A 316 22.69 25.52 -27.40
C THR A 316 21.67 25.07 -28.44
N HIS A 317 21.15 23.85 -28.32
CA HIS A 317 20.19 23.23 -29.23
C HIS A 317 18.78 23.07 -28.64
N GLU A 318 18.45 23.47 -27.41
CA GLU A 318 17.04 23.57 -26.97
C GLU A 318 16.48 24.98 -27.21
N ALA A 319 15.27 25.07 -27.76
CA ALA A 319 14.64 26.34 -28.09
C ALA A 319 14.29 27.15 -26.82
N VAL A 320 14.78 28.39 -26.76
CA VAL A 320 14.66 29.27 -25.58
C VAL A 320 13.23 29.78 -25.34
N ALA A 321 12.48 30.05 -26.42
CA ALA A 321 11.02 30.30 -26.47
C ALA A 321 10.65 30.77 -27.89
N GLY A 322 9.53 30.30 -28.44
CA GLY A 322 9.10 30.65 -29.80
C GLY A 322 7.75 30.06 -30.20
N GLN A 323 7.44 30.11 -31.49
CA GLN A 323 6.21 29.56 -32.04
C GLN A 323 6.42 28.98 -33.44
N TRP A 324 5.69 27.92 -33.76
CA TRP A 324 5.60 27.37 -35.11
C TRP A 324 4.78 28.29 -36.01
N ILE A 325 5.33 28.62 -37.17
CA ILE A 325 4.68 29.41 -38.22
C ILE A 325 4.63 28.55 -39.48
N SER A 326 3.58 28.69 -40.27
CA SER A 326 3.48 28.05 -41.58
C SER A 326 3.05 29.02 -42.68
N ASP A 327 3.52 28.72 -43.88
CA ASP A 327 3.06 29.35 -45.11
C ASP A 327 2.95 28.30 -46.25
N ALA A 328 2.90 28.76 -47.50
CA ALA A 328 2.79 27.88 -48.67
C ALA A 328 4.03 27.00 -48.92
N LEU A 329 5.17 27.30 -48.31
CA LEU A 329 6.45 26.61 -48.51
C LEU A 329 6.74 25.59 -47.41
N GLY A 330 6.19 25.78 -46.21
CA GLY A 330 6.28 24.79 -45.13
C GLY A 330 6.12 25.40 -43.75
N TRP A 331 6.59 24.64 -42.75
CA TRP A 331 6.64 25.08 -41.35
C TRP A 331 8.02 25.62 -41.00
N TRP A 332 8.11 26.65 -40.16
CA TRP A 332 9.37 27.08 -39.53
C TRP A 332 9.13 27.45 -38.07
N TRP A 333 10.21 27.49 -37.29
CA TRP A 333 10.19 27.95 -35.91
C TRP A 333 10.60 29.42 -35.83
N ARG A 334 9.82 30.27 -35.16
CA ARG A 334 10.16 31.67 -34.93
C ARG A 334 10.41 31.90 -33.45
N ASN A 335 11.64 32.26 -33.09
CA ASN A 335 12.01 32.65 -31.75
C ASN A 335 11.30 33.95 -31.34
N THR A 336 11.17 34.19 -30.03
CA THR A 336 10.52 35.40 -29.48
C THR A 336 11.22 36.70 -29.88
N ASP A 337 12.53 36.68 -30.10
CA ASP A 337 13.32 37.81 -30.63
C ASP A 337 13.15 38.04 -32.14
N GLY A 338 12.39 37.16 -32.81
CA GLY A 338 12.10 37.22 -34.24
C GLY A 338 13.09 36.46 -35.12
N THR A 339 14.16 35.90 -34.58
CA THR A 339 15.10 35.02 -35.30
C THR A 339 14.47 33.64 -35.57
N TYR A 340 15.11 32.83 -36.41
CA TYR A 340 14.68 31.47 -36.72
C TYR A 340 15.88 30.58 -37.05
N PRO A 341 15.82 29.28 -36.73
CA PRO A 341 16.89 28.33 -37.02
C PRO A 341 17.00 28.08 -38.53
N ALA A 342 18.23 27.97 -39.05
CA ALA A 342 18.48 27.68 -40.46
C ALA A 342 19.74 26.84 -40.65
N SER A 343 19.65 25.80 -41.48
CA SER A 343 20.71 24.79 -41.68
C SER A 343 21.16 24.06 -40.40
N GLU A 344 20.31 24.01 -39.38
CA GLU A 344 20.63 23.47 -38.07
C GLU A 344 19.54 22.53 -37.55
N THR A 345 19.89 21.77 -36.51
CA THR A 345 18.94 21.00 -35.71
C THR A 345 18.62 21.76 -34.44
N LEU A 346 17.34 21.80 -34.08
CA LEU A 346 16.87 22.44 -32.86
C LEU A 346 15.87 21.52 -32.17
N ARG A 347 16.04 21.34 -30.87
CA ARG A 347 15.10 20.66 -30.01
C ARG A 347 14.05 21.64 -29.53
N ILE A 348 12.79 21.27 -29.71
CA ILE A 348 11.62 22.08 -29.39
C ILE A 348 10.65 21.19 -28.63
N ASN A 349 10.42 21.49 -27.35
CA ASN A 349 9.54 20.73 -26.47
C ASN A 349 9.94 19.24 -26.38
N GLY A 350 11.25 18.98 -26.28
CA GLY A 350 11.80 17.63 -26.17
C GLY A 350 11.97 16.86 -27.48
N GLU A 351 11.39 17.34 -28.58
CA GLU A 351 11.51 16.70 -29.91
C GLU A 351 12.58 17.39 -30.76
N VAL A 352 13.38 16.61 -31.49
CA VAL A 352 14.45 17.15 -32.36
C VAL A 352 13.89 17.44 -33.76
N TYR A 353 14.08 18.66 -34.24
CA TYR A 353 13.69 19.10 -35.59
C TYR A 353 14.92 19.53 -36.39
N ARG A 354 14.84 19.38 -37.70
CA ARG A 354 15.86 19.86 -38.65
C ARG A 354 15.29 20.98 -39.51
N PHE A 355 16.09 22.01 -39.75
CA PHE A 355 15.71 23.13 -40.60
C PHE A 355 16.61 23.23 -41.83
N ASP A 356 16.01 23.46 -43.00
CA ASP A 356 16.72 23.65 -44.26
C ASP A 356 17.47 25.01 -44.29
N ALA A 357 18.19 25.28 -45.37
CA ALA A 357 18.97 26.51 -45.50
C ALA A 357 18.14 27.81 -45.53
N ARG A 358 16.83 27.70 -45.69
CA ARG A 358 15.87 28.81 -45.66
C ARG A 358 15.09 28.86 -44.35
N GLY A 359 15.36 27.94 -43.41
CA GLY A 359 14.72 27.85 -42.10
C GLY A 359 13.43 27.04 -42.07
N TYR A 360 13.10 26.28 -43.13
CA TYR A 360 11.90 25.43 -43.12
C TYR A 360 12.21 24.06 -42.53
N MET A 361 11.27 23.56 -41.73
CA MET A 361 11.28 22.24 -41.12
C MET A 361 11.39 21.14 -42.18
N VAL A 362 12.34 20.25 -42.00
CA VAL A 362 12.57 19.08 -42.83
C VAL A 362 11.65 17.95 -42.40
N THR A 363 11.12 17.23 -43.38
CA THR A 363 10.40 15.96 -43.19
C THR A 363 11.00 14.92 -44.13
N GLY A 364 10.87 13.64 -43.79
CA GLY A 364 11.47 12.53 -44.51
C GLY A 364 12.95 12.30 -44.19
N TRP A 365 13.64 11.59 -45.08
CA TRP A 365 15.05 11.27 -44.94
C TRP A 365 15.95 12.49 -45.15
N ALA A 366 16.88 12.71 -44.23
CA ALA A 366 17.91 13.73 -44.33
C ALA A 366 19.30 13.12 -44.06
N SER A 367 20.31 13.60 -44.78
CA SER A 367 21.71 13.18 -44.59
C SER A 367 22.52 14.32 -43.98
N GLU A 368 23.16 14.06 -42.85
CA GLU A 368 23.99 15.02 -42.12
C GLU A 368 25.32 14.37 -41.77
N ASN A 369 26.44 14.99 -42.18
CA ASN A 369 27.79 14.49 -41.94
C ASN A 369 28.03 13.01 -42.35
N GLY A 370 27.31 12.54 -43.37
CA GLY A 370 27.39 11.16 -43.86
C GLY A 370 26.51 10.15 -43.12
N HIS A 371 25.72 10.59 -42.15
CA HIS A 371 24.72 9.79 -41.43
C HIS A 371 23.31 10.15 -41.92
N TRP A 372 22.43 9.15 -41.98
CA TRP A 372 21.03 9.34 -42.37
C TRP A 372 20.15 9.41 -41.14
N PHE A 373 19.17 10.32 -41.18
CA PHE A 373 18.15 10.54 -40.16
C PHE A 373 16.79 10.54 -40.83
N TYR A 374 15.74 10.22 -40.08
CA TYR A 374 14.38 10.30 -40.58
C TYR A 374 13.54 11.25 -39.73
N TYR A 375 12.90 12.22 -40.37
CA TYR A 375 11.98 13.15 -39.72
C TYR A 375 10.55 12.80 -40.12
N GLY A 376 9.67 12.57 -39.15
CA GLY A 376 8.28 12.20 -39.39
C GLY A 376 7.49 13.30 -40.10
N VAL A 377 6.21 13.05 -40.38
CA VAL A 377 5.31 14.05 -40.99
C VAL A 377 5.11 15.29 -40.11
N SER A 378 5.31 15.15 -38.79
CA SER A 378 5.33 16.26 -37.83
C SER A 378 6.64 17.04 -37.83
N GLY A 379 7.69 16.52 -38.49
CA GLY A 379 9.05 17.06 -38.45
C GLY A 379 9.91 16.59 -37.27
N ALA A 380 9.35 15.83 -36.33
CA ALA A 380 10.11 15.25 -35.24
C ALA A 380 11.04 14.12 -35.75
N GLN A 381 12.28 14.09 -35.27
CA GLN A 381 13.25 13.04 -35.58
C GLN A 381 12.77 11.70 -35.03
N ALA A 382 12.75 10.67 -35.86
CA ALA A 382 12.42 9.32 -35.46
C ALA A 382 13.60 8.64 -34.75
N SER A 383 13.27 7.77 -33.80
CA SER A 383 14.19 6.88 -33.10
C SER A 383 13.62 5.45 -33.07
N GLY A 384 14.49 4.45 -32.94
CA GLY A 384 14.09 3.03 -32.97
C GLY A 384 13.57 2.58 -34.33
N TRP A 385 12.66 1.61 -34.33
CA TRP A 385 12.06 1.07 -35.56
C TRP A 385 11.09 2.04 -36.23
N VAL A 386 11.28 2.29 -37.53
CA VAL A 386 10.35 3.06 -38.36
C VAL A 386 10.02 2.32 -39.64
N SER A 387 8.75 2.35 -40.04
CA SER A 387 8.29 1.82 -41.33
C SER A 387 8.07 2.99 -42.31
N VAL A 388 8.89 3.06 -43.35
CA VAL A 388 8.82 4.09 -44.39
C VAL A 388 8.50 3.42 -45.72
N GLY A 389 7.33 3.73 -46.28
CA GLY A 389 6.88 3.12 -47.54
C GLY A 389 6.75 1.60 -47.48
N GLY A 390 6.46 1.03 -46.31
CA GLY A 390 6.37 -0.42 -46.09
C GLY A 390 7.72 -1.12 -45.86
N THR A 391 8.83 -0.39 -45.86
CA THR A 391 10.16 -0.91 -45.54
C THR A 391 10.54 -0.48 -44.12
N TRP A 392 11.04 -1.42 -43.31
CA TRP A 392 11.48 -1.14 -41.94
C TRP A 392 12.94 -0.67 -41.90
N TYR A 393 13.22 0.29 -41.03
CA TYR A 393 14.54 0.84 -40.74
C TYR A 393 14.69 0.97 -39.23
N TYR A 394 15.92 1.03 -38.75
CA TYR A 394 16.20 1.29 -37.34
C TYR A 394 17.07 2.53 -37.19
N LEU A 395 16.63 3.47 -36.36
CA LEU A 395 17.35 4.69 -36.00
C LEU A 395 17.89 4.52 -34.58
N ASP A 396 19.18 4.78 -34.39
CA ASP A 396 19.82 4.68 -33.08
C ASP A 396 19.10 5.60 -32.06
N PRO A 397 18.58 5.08 -30.94
CA PRO A 397 17.81 5.89 -29.99
C PRO A 397 18.57 7.02 -29.31
N ALA A 398 19.91 6.92 -29.23
CA ALA A 398 20.73 7.94 -28.59
C ALA A 398 21.07 9.10 -29.54
N THR A 399 21.24 8.81 -30.83
CA THR A 399 21.75 9.77 -31.82
C THR A 399 20.78 10.10 -32.94
N GLY A 400 19.76 9.26 -33.17
CA GLY A 400 18.84 9.33 -34.31
C GLY A 400 19.41 8.79 -35.63
N ALA A 401 20.67 8.35 -35.66
CA ALA A 401 21.34 7.93 -36.88
C ALA A 401 20.84 6.55 -37.35
N MET A 402 20.57 6.40 -38.64
CA MET A 402 20.15 5.16 -39.26
C MET A 402 21.23 4.09 -39.14
N VAL A 403 20.85 2.95 -38.57
CA VAL A 403 21.71 1.79 -38.36
C VAL A 403 21.78 0.96 -39.64
N THR A 404 22.98 0.42 -39.90
CA THR A 404 23.25 -0.57 -40.95
C THR A 404 24.03 -1.75 -40.35
N GLY A 405 23.95 -2.91 -40.97
CA GLY A 405 24.56 -4.15 -40.49
C GLY A 405 23.72 -4.89 -39.45
N TRP A 406 24.38 -5.71 -38.63
CA TRP A 406 23.71 -6.50 -37.59
C TRP A 406 23.26 -5.63 -36.41
N LEU A 407 21.98 -5.74 -36.07
CA LEU A 407 21.37 -5.11 -34.90
C LEU A 407 20.90 -6.18 -33.93
N LYS A 408 21.25 -6.04 -32.65
CA LYS A 408 20.66 -6.83 -31.57
C LYS A 408 19.66 -5.99 -30.80
N GLU A 409 18.42 -6.44 -30.75
CA GLU A 409 17.36 -5.82 -29.95
C GLU A 409 16.72 -6.89 -29.07
N GLY A 410 16.83 -6.73 -27.75
CA GLY A 410 16.44 -7.75 -26.79
C GLY A 410 17.20 -9.08 -27.01
N SER A 411 16.44 -10.17 -27.19
CA SER A 411 16.99 -11.50 -27.50
C SER A 411 17.12 -11.79 -28.99
N SER A 412 16.67 -10.87 -29.86
CA SER A 412 16.61 -11.06 -31.31
C SER A 412 17.75 -10.35 -32.03
N TRP A 413 18.15 -10.92 -33.16
CA TRP A 413 19.09 -10.30 -34.10
C TRP A 413 18.37 -9.98 -35.40
N TYR A 414 18.69 -8.82 -35.99
CA TYR A 414 18.19 -8.32 -37.25
C TYR A 414 19.37 -7.92 -38.13
N TYR A 415 19.16 -7.86 -39.45
CA TYR A 415 20.15 -7.35 -40.38
C TYR A 415 19.58 -6.18 -41.17
N LEU A 416 20.21 -5.01 -41.05
CA LEU A 416 19.88 -3.81 -41.79
C LEU A 416 20.85 -3.71 -42.97
N GLN A 417 20.32 -3.65 -44.19
CA GLN A 417 21.13 -3.52 -45.40
C GLN A 417 21.90 -2.19 -45.40
N LEU A 418 22.83 -2.00 -46.35
CA LEU A 418 23.56 -0.72 -46.49
C LEU A 418 22.65 0.48 -46.76
N SER A 419 21.45 0.24 -47.29
CA SER A 419 20.38 1.25 -47.44
C SER A 419 19.61 1.53 -46.15
N GLY A 420 19.90 0.81 -45.06
CA GLY A 420 19.16 0.80 -43.81
C GLY A 420 17.91 -0.09 -43.80
N ALA A 421 17.50 -0.63 -44.95
CA ALA A 421 16.32 -1.48 -45.04
C ALA A 421 16.53 -2.80 -44.28
N MET A 422 15.59 -3.15 -43.41
CA MET A 422 15.58 -4.43 -42.70
C MET A 422 15.46 -5.59 -43.69
N ALA A 423 16.38 -6.54 -43.62
CA ALA A 423 16.36 -7.72 -44.45
C ALA A 423 15.40 -8.77 -43.91
N THR A 424 14.69 -9.42 -44.83
CA THR A 424 14.01 -10.70 -44.63
C THR A 424 14.58 -11.71 -45.61
N GLY A 425 14.47 -13.01 -45.30
CA GLY A 425 15.01 -14.10 -46.12
C GLY A 425 16.52 -14.27 -46.00
N TRP A 426 17.15 -14.74 -47.07
CA TRP A 426 18.58 -15.08 -47.09
C TRP A 426 19.48 -13.84 -47.10
N VAL A 427 20.42 -13.80 -46.16
CA VAL A 427 21.47 -12.78 -46.07
C VAL A 427 22.84 -13.45 -46.10
N ARG A 428 23.73 -12.96 -46.95
CA ARG A 428 25.14 -13.35 -46.95
C ARG A 428 25.96 -12.23 -46.34
N ASP A 429 26.55 -12.50 -45.19
CA ASP A 429 27.47 -11.59 -44.53
C ASP A 429 28.85 -12.26 -44.41
N ALA A 430 29.85 -11.61 -45.01
CA ALA A 430 31.17 -12.17 -45.26
C ALA A 430 31.13 -13.57 -45.93
N SER A 431 31.61 -14.61 -45.23
CA SER A 431 31.68 -15.98 -45.74
C SER A 431 30.52 -16.88 -45.28
N SER A 432 29.58 -16.37 -44.49
CA SER A 432 28.49 -17.15 -43.90
C SER A 432 27.13 -16.73 -44.45
N TRP A 433 26.21 -17.69 -44.53
CA TRP A 433 24.80 -17.44 -44.85
C TRP A 433 23.97 -17.44 -43.58
N TYR A 434 22.98 -16.56 -43.55
CA TYR A 434 22.02 -16.39 -42.47
C TYR A 434 20.61 -16.33 -43.09
N TYR A 435 19.59 -16.61 -42.29
CA TYR A 435 18.20 -16.45 -42.70
C TYR A 435 17.44 -15.63 -41.67
N LEU A 436 16.78 -14.58 -42.14
CA LEU A 436 15.89 -13.72 -41.35
C LEU A 436 14.46 -14.13 -41.69
N ASP A 437 13.61 -14.34 -40.69
CA ASP A 437 12.21 -14.70 -40.94
C ASP A 437 11.39 -13.53 -41.50
N GLU A 438 10.09 -13.72 -41.69
CA GLU A 438 9.19 -12.69 -42.23
C GLU A 438 9.07 -11.45 -41.34
N THR A 439 9.42 -11.57 -40.06
CA THR A 439 9.48 -10.45 -39.09
C THR A 439 10.87 -9.82 -39.00
N GLY A 440 11.85 -10.36 -39.74
CA GLY A 440 13.23 -9.89 -39.78
C GLY A 440 14.13 -10.52 -38.71
N VAL A 441 13.62 -11.43 -37.89
CA VAL A 441 14.38 -12.07 -36.82
C VAL A 441 15.30 -13.15 -37.37
N MET A 442 16.57 -13.11 -36.98
CA MET A 442 17.56 -14.11 -37.36
C MET A 442 17.23 -15.47 -36.77
N VAL A 443 17.14 -16.45 -37.67
CA VAL A 443 16.90 -17.85 -37.33
C VAL A 443 18.14 -18.49 -36.73
N THR A 444 17.92 -19.34 -35.71
CA THR A 444 18.89 -20.31 -35.21
C THR A 444 18.27 -21.72 -35.15
N GLY A 445 19.10 -22.75 -35.10
CA GLY A 445 18.65 -24.14 -35.01
C GLY A 445 18.16 -24.72 -36.34
N GLU A 446 17.38 -25.81 -36.26
CA GLU A 446 16.78 -26.47 -37.43
C GLU A 446 15.57 -25.67 -37.96
N ARG A 447 15.57 -25.35 -39.26
CA ARG A 447 14.42 -24.72 -39.93
C ARG A 447 14.19 -25.24 -41.33
N THR A 448 12.92 -25.33 -41.71
CA THR A 448 12.48 -25.62 -43.07
C THR A 448 12.21 -24.31 -43.81
N ILE A 449 12.93 -24.07 -44.91
CA ILE A 449 12.80 -22.88 -45.77
C ILE A 449 12.54 -23.39 -47.19
N ASP A 450 11.43 -22.95 -47.80
CA ASP A 450 10.99 -23.41 -49.14
C ASP A 450 10.98 -24.94 -49.32
N GLY A 451 10.61 -25.67 -48.25
CA GLY A 451 10.53 -27.13 -48.24
C GLY A 451 11.86 -27.86 -48.01
N VAL A 452 12.97 -27.15 -47.77
CA VAL A 452 14.30 -27.71 -47.49
C VAL A 452 14.69 -27.45 -46.05
N VAL A 453 15.23 -28.45 -45.35
CA VAL A 453 15.69 -28.34 -43.96
C VAL A 453 17.13 -27.82 -43.92
N TYR A 454 17.35 -26.74 -43.17
CA TYR A 454 18.63 -26.09 -42.92
C TYR A 454 18.94 -26.07 -41.42
N PHE A 455 20.22 -26.06 -41.07
CA PHE A 455 20.68 -25.99 -39.68
C PHE A 455 21.55 -24.75 -39.47
N PHE A 456 21.11 -23.86 -38.59
CA PHE A 456 21.84 -22.67 -38.19
C PHE A 456 22.44 -22.85 -36.79
N ASP A 457 23.68 -22.41 -36.60
CA ASP A 457 24.32 -22.44 -35.29
C ASP A 457 23.73 -21.39 -34.32
N PRO A 458 24.10 -21.36 -33.04
CA PRO A 458 23.59 -20.36 -32.09
C PRO A 458 23.92 -18.90 -32.44
N SER A 459 24.88 -18.67 -33.35
CA SER A 459 25.18 -17.34 -33.92
C SER A 459 24.44 -17.06 -35.23
N GLY A 460 23.55 -17.96 -35.66
CA GLY A 460 22.73 -17.84 -36.86
C GLY A 460 23.41 -18.24 -38.16
N ARG A 461 24.64 -18.76 -38.11
CA ARG A 461 25.38 -19.15 -39.32
C ARG A 461 24.88 -20.48 -39.85
N LEU A 462 24.59 -20.54 -41.15
CA LEU A 462 24.25 -21.77 -41.85
C LEU A 462 25.42 -22.76 -41.76
N ARG A 463 25.13 -23.95 -41.23
CA ARG A 463 26.06 -25.07 -41.21
C ARG A 463 26.06 -25.76 -42.56
N SER A 464 27.26 -26.03 -43.08
CA SER A 464 27.50 -26.82 -44.30
C SER A 464 27.06 -28.27 -44.14
#